data_AF-A0A928U532-F1
#
_entry.id   AF-A0A928U532-F1
#
_cell.length_a   1.000
_cell.length_b   1.000
_cell.length_c   1.000
_cell.angle_alpha   90.00
_cell.angle_beta   90.00
_cell.angle_gamma   90.00
#
_symmetry.space_group_name_H-M   'P 1'
#
loop_
_entity.id
_entity.type
_entity.pdbx_description
1 polymer ?
#
loop_
_entity_poly.entity_id
_entity_poly.type
_entity_poly.pdbx_seq_one_letter_code
_entity_poly.pdbx_strand_id
1 'polypeptide(L)'
;MLTIQIQEDHLAKIIKQMAEEQETTVDELARAALFYYIQTQPTITKRFSFIGIGHSGKHDLSTSVEEVLAEGANRLEGWSLSE
;
A
#
# COMPACT_ATOMS: atom_id res chain seq x y z
N MET A 1 26.05 -3.51 -4.55
CA MET A 1 25.98 -4.92 -4.94
C MET A 1 25.19 -5.64 -3.86
N LEU A 2 24.02 -6.17 -4.18
CA LEU A 2 23.19 -6.91 -3.22
C LEU A 2 23.48 -8.39 -3.42
N THR A 3 23.84 -9.10 -2.36
CA THR A 3 24.12 -10.54 -2.42
C THR A 3 22.94 -11.30 -1.84
N ILE A 4 22.27 -12.12 -2.66
CA ILE A 4 21.20 -13.01 -2.22
C ILE A 4 21.81 -14.38 -1.94
N GLN A 5 21.67 -14.86 -0.71
CA GLN A 5 22.10 -16.21 -0.35
C GLN A 5 20.92 -17.17 -0.48
N ILE A 6 21.06 -18.14 -1.38
CA ILE A 6 20.13 -19.25 -1.51
C ILE A 6 20.65 -20.36 -0.59
N GLN A 7 19.91 -20.64 0.49
CA GLN A 7 20.33 -21.63 1.49
C GLN A 7 20.17 -23.08 1.01
N GLU A 8 19.44 -23.30 -0.08
CA GLU A 8 19.06 -24.62 -0.55
C GLU A 8 19.78 -24.98 -1.86
N ASP A 9 20.77 -25.87 -1.77
CA ASP A 9 21.63 -26.28 -2.90
C ASP A 9 20.84 -26.86 -4.08
N HIS A 10 19.71 -27.50 -3.81
CA HIS A 10 18.83 -28.03 -4.84
C HIS A 10 18.21 -26.92 -5.69
N LEU A 11 17.84 -25.80 -5.06
CA LEU A 11 17.23 -24.64 -5.70
C LEU A 11 18.25 -23.91 -6.58
N ALA A 12 19.50 -23.82 -6.14
CA ALA A 12 20.61 -23.29 -6.94
C ALA A 12 20.89 -24.13 -8.20
N LYS A 13 20.77 -25.46 -8.11
CA LYS A 13 20.90 -26.36 -9.28
C LYS A 13 19.76 -26.17 -10.28
N ILE A 14 18.52 -26.11 -9.80
CA ILE A 14 17.35 -25.88 -10.66
C ILE A 14 17.47 -24.55 -11.38
N ILE A 15 17.83 -23.48 -10.68
CA ILE A 15 17.99 -22.14 -11.28
C ILE A 15 19.05 -22.15 -12.38
N LYS A 16 20.19 -22.82 -12.16
CA LYS A 16 21.24 -22.95 -13.18
C LYS A 16 20.75 -23.74 -14.39
N GLN A 17 20.09 -24.87 -14.16
CA GLN A 17 19.54 -25.69 -15.23
C GLN A 17 18.48 -24.93 -16.04
N MET A 18 17.58 -24.20 -15.38
CA MET A 18 16.58 -23.37 -16.05
C MET A 18 17.21 -22.23 -16.85
N ALA A 19 18.29 -21.63 -16.35
CA ALA A 19 19.03 -20.61 -17.07
C ALA A 19 19.68 -21.18 -18.34
N GLU A 20 20.26 -22.38 -18.27
CA GLU A 20 20.79 -23.10 -19.45
C GLU A 20 19.69 -23.45 -20.45
N GLU A 21 18.55 -23.99 -19.99
CA GLU A 21 17.41 -24.35 -20.85
C GLU A 21 16.76 -23.14 -21.54
N GLN A 22 16.82 -21.96 -20.92
CA GLN A 22 16.24 -20.71 -21.44
C GLN A 22 17.27 -19.80 -22.12
N GLU A 23 18.50 -20.28 -22.36
CA GLU A 23 19.62 -19.51 -22.94
C GLU A 23 19.82 -18.13 -22.26
N THR A 24 19.59 -18.07 -20.96
CA THR A 24 19.54 -16.83 -20.18
C THR A 24 20.55 -16.90 -19.03
N THR A 25 20.92 -15.75 -18.46
CA THR A 25 21.81 -15.73 -17.30
C THR A 25 21.06 -15.97 -15.99
N VAL A 26 21.74 -16.52 -14.98
CA VAL A 26 21.18 -16.70 -13.63
C VAL A 26 20.71 -15.38 -13.02
N ASP A 27 21.41 -14.27 -13.34
CA ASP A 27 21.05 -12.93 -12.86
C ASP A 27 19.73 -12.44 -13.46
N GLU A 28 19.54 -12.62 -14.77
CA GLU A 28 18.29 -12.27 -15.46
C GLU A 28 17.12 -13.12 -14.98
N LEU A 29 17.33 -14.42 -14.76
CA LEU A 29 16.31 -15.31 -14.23
C LEU A 29 15.91 -14.90 -12.80
N ALA A 30 16.89 -14.60 -11.95
CA ALA A 30 16.65 -14.11 -10.58
C ALA A 30 15.92 -12.76 -10.58
N ARG A 31 16.29 -11.85 -11.48
CA ARG A 31 15.64 -10.55 -11.65
C ARG A 31 14.19 -10.72 -12.07
N ALA A 32 13.91 -11.57 -13.06
CA ALA A 32 12.56 -11.84 -13.52
C ALA A 32 11.68 -12.45 -12.40
N ALA A 33 12.23 -13.41 -11.66
CA ALA A 33 11.53 -14.04 -10.54
C ALA A 33 11.20 -13.06 -9.41
N LEU A 34 12.15 -12.20 -9.03
CA LEU A 34 11.94 -11.15 -8.02
C LEU A 34 10.90 -10.13 -8.48
N PHE A 35 10.94 -9.73 -9.75
CA PHE A 35 9.99 -8.78 -10.30
C PHE A 35 8.57 -9.34 -10.29
N TYR A 36 8.41 -10.59 -10.70
CA TYR A 36 7.14 -11.30 -10.64
C TYR A 36 6.61 -11.42 -9.20
N TYR A 37 7.48 -11.75 -8.25
CA TYR A 37 7.11 -11.84 -6.84
C TYR A 37 6.63 -10.48 -6.28
N ILE A 38 7.32 -9.39 -6.60
CA ILE A 38 6.92 -8.05 -6.15
C ILE A 38 5.59 -7.63 -6.78
N GLN A 39 5.37 -7.91 -8.07
CA GLN A 39 4.12 -7.57 -8.76
C GLN A 39 2.91 -8.37 -8.27
N THR A 40 3.14 -9.62 -7.88
CA THR A 40 2.07 -10.51 -7.40
C THR A 40 1.77 -10.34 -5.92
N GLN A 41 2.59 -9.58 -5.18
CA GLN A 41 2.24 -9.23 -3.82
C GLN A 41 0.95 -8.42 -3.82
N PRO A 42 -0.08 -8.85 -3.07
CA PRO A 42 -1.25 -8.00 -2.87
C PRO A 42 -0.74 -6.71 -2.23
N THR A 43 -0.80 -5.59 -2.96
CA THR A 43 -0.71 -4.27 -2.36
C THR A 43 -1.67 -4.32 -1.20
N ILE A 44 -1.15 -4.19 0.02
CA ILE A 44 -1.94 -4.23 1.25
C ILE A 44 -3.04 -3.19 1.06
N THR A 45 -4.23 -3.64 0.67
CA THR A 45 -5.36 -2.77 0.48
C THR A 45 -5.62 -2.25 1.88
N LYS A 46 -5.37 -0.95 2.11
CA LYS A 46 -5.64 -0.33 3.41
C LYS A 46 -7.08 -0.68 3.76
N ARG A 47 -7.26 -1.60 4.70
CA ARG A 47 -8.58 -1.94 5.22
C ARG A 47 -8.97 -0.77 6.10
N PHE A 48 -9.72 0.16 5.53
CA PHE A 48 -10.34 1.21 6.32
C PHE A 48 -11.29 0.55 7.32
N SER A 49 -11.01 0.76 8.61
CA SER A 49 -11.93 0.35 9.65
C SER A 49 -13.05 1.38 9.71
N PHE A 50 -14.27 0.97 9.34
CA PHE A 50 -15.48 1.77 9.54
C PHE A 50 -16.12 1.50 10.91
N ILE A 51 -15.47 0.69 11.76
CA ILE A 51 -15.91 0.41 13.13
C ILE A 51 -15.83 1.73 13.90
N GLY A 52 -16.99 2.29 14.24
CA GLY A 52 -17.12 3.52 15.00
C GLY A 52 -17.87 4.64 14.28
N ILE A 53 -17.90 4.69 12.95
CA ILE A 53 -18.52 5.82 12.21
C ILE A 53 -20.03 5.95 12.50
N GLY A 54 -20.72 4.84 12.80
CA GLY A 54 -22.13 4.85 13.20
C GLY A 54 -22.40 5.11 14.70
N HIS A 55 -21.39 5.04 15.57
CA HIS A 55 -21.53 5.19 17.04
C HIS A 55 -20.81 6.42 17.59
N SER A 56 -19.80 6.93 16.88
CA SER A 56 -19.06 8.17 17.20
C SER A 56 -19.60 9.39 16.45
N GLY A 57 -20.63 9.21 15.62
CA GLY A 57 -21.29 10.31 14.93
C GLY A 57 -22.06 11.17 15.92
N LYS A 58 -21.76 12.47 15.96
CA LYS A 58 -22.61 13.46 16.62
C LYS A 58 -24.02 13.37 16.01
N HIS A 59 -24.98 12.85 16.78
CA HIS A 59 -26.36 12.63 16.32
C HIS A 59 -27.09 13.92 15.91
N ASP A 60 -26.59 15.05 16.39
CA ASP A 60 -27.06 16.42 16.15
C ASP A 60 -26.28 17.14 15.03
N LEU A 61 -25.39 16.45 14.32
CA LEU A 61 -24.60 17.05 13.23
C LEU A 61 -25.51 17.60 12.12
N SER A 62 -26.61 16.91 11.81
CA SER A 62 -27.58 17.34 10.80
C SER A 62 -28.37 18.58 11.20
N THR A 63 -28.53 18.83 12.51
CA THR A 63 -29.23 19.99 13.05
C THR A 63 -28.30 21.17 13.34
N SER A 64 -27.00 20.93 13.46
CA SER A 64 -25.99 21.93 13.83
C SER A 64 -24.99 22.18 12.69
N VAL A 65 -25.42 21.96 11.44
CA VAL A 65 -24.54 22.03 10.25
C VAL A 65 -23.91 23.41 10.11
N GLU A 66 -24.69 24.48 10.27
CA GLU A 66 -24.23 25.87 10.11
C GLU A 66 -23.17 26.22 11.15
N GLU A 67 -23.39 25.84 12.42
CA GLU A 67 -22.44 26.08 13.51
C GLU A 67 -21.13 25.30 13.31
N VAL A 68 -21.21 24.02 12.90
CA VAL A 68 -20.02 23.19 12.65
C VAL A 68 -19.23 23.67 11.43
N LEU A 69 -19.91 24.15 10.39
CA LEU A 69 -19.26 24.76 9.23
C LEU A 69 -18.58 26.09 9.60
N ALA A 70 -19.22 26.91 10.44
CA ALA A 70 -18.64 28.15 10.94
C ALA A 70 -17.41 27.88 11.82
N GLU A 71 -17.47 26.90 12.72
CA GLU A 71 -16.31 26.48 13.53
C GLU A 71 -15.16 25.99 12.65
N GLY A 72 -15.47 25.17 11.63
CA GLY A 72 -14.48 24.66 10.67
C GLY A 72 -13.85 25.76 9.82
N ALA A 73 -14.65 26.73 9.35
CA ALA A 73 -14.17 27.88 8.60
C ALA A 73 -13.24 28.78 9.45
N ASN A 74 -13.53 28.95 10.73
CA ASN A 74 -12.68 29.68 11.67
C ASN A 74 -11.39 28.92 12.05
N ARG A 75 -11.38 27.58 11.95
CA ARG A 75 -10.23 26.72 12.26
C ARG A 75 -9.13 26.78 11.19
N LEU A 76 -9.48 27.10 9.95
CA LEU A 76 -8.55 27.38 8.87
C LEU A 76 -8.41 28.90 8.79
N GLU A 77 -7.42 29.47 9.48
CA GLU A 77 -7.16 30.91 9.45
C GLU A 77 -7.18 31.45 8.01
N GLY A 78 -8.24 32.20 7.65
CA GLY A 78 -8.31 32.90 6.36
C GLY A 78 -9.67 32.93 5.65
N TRP A 79 -10.69 32.19 6.09
CA TRP A 79 -12.03 32.23 5.46
C TRP A 79 -13.08 32.72 6.46
N SER A 80 -13.18 34.03 6.66
CA SER A 80 -14.35 34.62 7.32
C SER A 80 -15.52 34.64 6.33
N LEU A 81 -16.61 33.92 6.63
CA LEU A 81 -17.89 34.14 5.96
C LEU A 81 -18.44 35.48 6.48
N SER A 82 -18.38 36.52 5.65
CA SER A 82 -19.01 37.81 5.95
C SER A 82 -20.53 37.63 6.05
N GLU A 83 -21.14 38.31 7.02
CA GLU A 83 -22.60 38.35 7.26
C GLU A 83 -23.44 38.67 6.01
#